data_AF-A0A9Q2L8R8-F1
#
_entry.id   AF-A0A9Q2L8R8-F1
#
_cell.length_a   1.000
_cell.length_b   1.000
_cell.length_c   1.000
_cell.angle_alpha   90.00
_cell.angle_beta   90.00
_cell.angle_gamma   90.00
#
_symmetry.space_group_name_H-M   'P 1'
#
loop_
_entity.id
_entity.type
_entity.pdbx_description
1 polymer ?
#
loop_
_entity_poly.entity_id
_entity_poly.type
_entity_poly.pdbx_seq_one_letter_code
_entity_poly.pdbx_strand_id
1 'polypeptide(L)'
;FQRRYNQAGEIGRHVARMNGVVFLADSLRRVKRTRSQIGLSAGARRRNVAGAFQLKDGEGTRLLGKVVVLIDDVRTTGATVEACARVLAAHGVLAVHVLCVARVVPGEEETISPLEMLA
;
A
#
# COMPACT_ATOMS: atom_id res chain seq x y z
N PHE A 1 15.60 9.36 6.61
CA PHE A 1 14.34 8.87 7.23
C PHE A 1 14.76 7.86 8.28
N GLN A 2 14.74 8.23 9.56
CA GLN A 2 14.72 7.23 10.63
C GLN A 2 13.39 6.47 10.49
N ARG A 3 13.40 5.14 10.64
CA ARG A 3 12.14 4.38 10.71
C ARG A 3 11.39 4.85 11.95
N ARG A 4 10.28 5.59 11.76
CA ARG A 4 9.19 5.52 12.73
C ARG A 4 8.68 4.06 12.75
N TYR A 5 8.05 3.70 13.85
CA TYR A 5 7.49 2.36 14.12
C TYR A 5 6.85 1.74 12.86
N ASN A 6 7.07 0.44 12.61
CA ASN A 6 6.53 -0.25 11.43
C ASN A 6 5.16 -0.86 11.77
N GLN A 7 4.12 -0.02 11.89
CA GLN A 7 2.77 -0.48 12.30
C GLN A 7 2.25 -1.57 11.38
N ALA A 8 2.35 -1.37 10.07
CA ALA A 8 1.90 -2.34 9.07
C ALA A 8 2.61 -3.70 9.22
N GLY A 9 3.92 -3.69 9.52
CA GLY A 9 4.67 -4.90 9.82
C GLY A 9 4.15 -5.64 11.06
N GLU A 10 3.87 -4.93 12.15
CA GLU A 10 3.33 -5.54 13.37
C GLU A 10 1.91 -6.07 13.20
N ILE A 11 1.05 -5.36 12.47
CA ILE A 11 -0.28 -5.85 12.09
C ILE A 11 -0.13 -7.13 11.27
N GLY A 12 0.73 -7.12 10.25
CA GLY A 12 0.97 -8.28 9.39
C GLY A 12 1.50 -9.50 10.13
N ARG A 13 2.41 -9.30 11.10
CA ARG A 13 2.93 -10.37 11.94
C ARG A 13 1.82 -11.05 12.76
N HIS A 14 0.90 -10.27 13.34
CA HIS A 14 -0.22 -10.83 14.11
C HIS A 14 -1.24 -11.51 13.21
N VAL A 15 -1.61 -10.89 12.08
CA VAL A 15 -2.53 -11.49 11.09
C VAL A 15 -1.97 -12.83 10.60
N ALA A 16 -0.70 -12.89 10.26
CA ALA A 16 -0.06 -14.13 9.82
C ALA A 16 -0.09 -15.21 10.90
N ARG A 17 0.25 -14.85 12.14
CA ARG A 17 0.21 -15.76 13.30
C ARG A 17 -1.18 -16.32 13.56
N MET A 18 -2.23 -15.49 13.48
CA MET A 18 -3.61 -15.92 13.72
C MET A 18 -4.14 -16.88 12.64
N ASN A 19 -3.61 -16.77 11.42
CA ASN A 19 -4.08 -17.57 10.28
C ASN A 19 -3.13 -18.71 9.90
N GLY A 20 -2.04 -18.92 10.63
CA GLY A 20 -1.06 -19.97 10.34
C GLY A 20 -0.34 -19.80 9.00
N VAL A 21 -0.23 -18.56 8.49
CA VAL A 21 0.42 -18.27 7.20
C VAL A 21 1.81 -17.68 7.39
N VAL A 22 2.63 -17.78 6.36
CA VAL A 22 4.00 -17.25 6.37
C VAL A 22 3.98 -15.72 6.41
N PHE A 23 4.67 -15.14 7.38
CA PHE A 23 4.97 -13.71 7.42
C PHE A 23 6.30 -13.41 6.72
N LEU A 24 6.27 -12.46 5.80
CA LEU A 24 7.41 -12.06 4.98
C LEU A 24 7.78 -10.60 5.27
N ALA A 25 8.57 -10.40 6.32
CA ALA A 25 9.04 -9.08 6.71
C ALA A 25 10.04 -8.52 5.68
N ASP A 26 9.85 -7.26 5.28
CA ASP A 26 10.78 -6.52 4.41
C ASP A 26 11.06 -7.20 3.04
N SER A 27 10.16 -8.08 2.55
CA SER A 27 10.29 -8.70 1.21
C SER A 27 10.10 -7.70 0.09
N LEU A 28 9.31 -6.64 0.30
CA LEU A 28 9.27 -5.47 -0.57
C LEU A 28 10.07 -4.34 0.07
N ARG A 29 10.98 -3.75 -0.70
CA ARG A 29 11.88 -2.69 -0.25
C ARG A 29 11.67 -1.45 -1.10
N ARG A 30 11.68 -0.29 -0.44
CA ARG A 30 11.68 0.99 -1.13
C ARG A 30 13.11 1.32 -1.56
N VAL A 31 13.37 1.38 -2.85
CA VAL A 31 14.69 1.63 -3.45
C VAL A 31 14.86 3.05 -3.98
N LYS A 32 13.76 3.79 -4.11
CA LYS A 32 13.74 5.20 -4.51
C LYS A 32 13.15 6.06 -3.41
N ARG A 33 13.82 7.17 -3.10
CA ARG A 33 13.24 8.20 -2.22
C ARG A 33 12.08 8.88 -2.93
N THR A 34 10.94 8.95 -2.26
CA THR A 34 9.73 9.63 -2.77
C THR A 34 9.48 10.90 -1.98
N ARG A 35 8.88 11.92 -2.61
CA ARG A 35 8.41 13.12 -1.89
C ARG A 35 7.25 12.74 -0.96
N SER A 36 6.92 13.61 -0.01
CA SER A 36 5.69 13.48 0.79
C SER A 36 4.49 13.39 -0.16
N GLN A 37 3.53 12.51 0.15
CA GLN A 37 2.28 12.37 -0.62
C GLN A 37 1.18 13.33 -0.16
N ILE A 38 1.40 14.09 0.92
CA ILE A 38 0.45 15.09 1.42
C ILE A 38 0.27 16.17 0.35
N GLY A 39 -0.99 16.57 0.10
CA GLY A 39 -1.34 17.58 -0.91
C GLY A 39 -1.21 17.12 -2.37
N LEU A 40 -0.72 15.90 -2.64
CA LEU A 40 -0.64 15.39 -4.01
C LEU A 40 -1.97 14.82 -4.48
N SER A 41 -2.34 15.15 -5.73
CA SER A 41 -3.44 14.52 -6.45
C SER A 41 -3.18 13.02 -6.67
N ALA A 42 -4.22 12.24 -6.97
CA ALA A 42 -4.06 10.79 -7.21
C ALA A 42 -3.05 10.48 -8.33
N GLY A 43 -3.08 11.23 -9.43
CA GLY A 43 -2.10 11.09 -10.52
C GLY A 43 -0.68 11.44 -10.08
N ALA A 44 -0.50 12.51 -9.30
CA ALA A 44 0.80 12.90 -8.77
C ALA A 44 1.35 11.86 -7.79
N ARG A 45 0.49 11.27 -6.94
CA ARG A 45 0.86 10.16 -6.06
C ARG A 45 1.37 8.95 -6.84
N ARG A 46 0.65 8.53 -7.89
CA ARG A 46 1.07 7.41 -8.77
C ARG A 46 2.45 7.66 -9.38
N ARG A 47 2.69 8.86 -9.92
CA ARG A 47 4.00 9.23 -10.48
C ARG A 47 5.10 9.27 -9.42
N ASN A 48 4.81 9.79 -8.23
CA ASN A 48 5.77 9.90 -7.13
C ASN A 48 6.31 8.53 -6.69
N VAL A 49 5.46 7.49 -6.66
CA VAL A 49 5.84 6.13 -6.24
C VAL A 49 6.25 5.20 -7.39
N ALA A 50 6.18 5.65 -8.64
CA ALA A 50 6.59 4.85 -9.79
C ALA A 50 8.07 4.45 -9.68
N GLY A 51 8.33 3.15 -9.84
CA GLY A 51 9.65 2.54 -9.71
C GLY A 51 10.24 2.61 -8.30
N ALA A 52 9.43 2.89 -7.27
CA ALA A 52 9.95 3.10 -5.93
C ALA A 52 10.19 1.82 -5.12
N PHE A 53 9.66 0.68 -5.57
CA PHE A 53 9.69 -0.58 -4.84
C PHE A 53 10.33 -1.69 -5.67
N GLN A 54 11.00 -2.61 -4.98
CA GLN A 54 11.58 -3.84 -5.53
C GLN A 54 11.40 -4.98 -4.53
N LEU A 55 11.42 -6.22 -5.02
CA LEU A 55 11.55 -7.37 -4.15
C LEU A 55 12.98 -7.48 -3.63
N LYS A 56 13.13 -7.96 -2.40
CA LYS A 56 14.41 -8.37 -1.85
C LYS A 56 14.93 -9.58 -2.64
N ASP A 57 16.24 -9.60 -2.88
CA ASP A 57 16.91 -10.70 -3.56
C ASP A 57 16.57 -12.06 -2.92
N GLY A 58 16.29 -13.04 -3.78
CA GLY A 58 15.90 -14.40 -3.37
C GLY A 58 14.41 -14.60 -3.02
N GLU A 59 13.63 -13.53 -2.81
CA GLU A 59 12.20 -13.67 -2.48
C GLU A 59 11.34 -14.07 -3.68
N GLY A 60 11.80 -13.80 -4.92
CA GLY A 60 11.05 -14.11 -6.14
C GLY A 60 10.61 -15.58 -6.22
N THR A 61 11.53 -16.52 -5.99
CA THR A 61 11.24 -17.97 -6.00
C THR A 61 10.23 -18.36 -4.93
N ARG A 62 10.27 -17.71 -3.76
CA ARG A 62 9.35 -17.99 -2.64
C ARG A 62 7.92 -17.53 -2.93
N LEU A 63 7.79 -16.47 -3.73
CA LEU A 63 6.53 -15.82 -4.07
C LEU A 63 5.89 -16.33 -5.37
N LEU A 64 6.66 -17.01 -6.22
CA LEU A 64 6.18 -17.56 -7.49
C LEU A 64 4.96 -18.48 -7.28
N GLY A 65 3.89 -18.19 -8.02
CA GLY A 65 2.64 -18.94 -7.98
C GLY A 65 1.85 -18.80 -6.67
N LYS A 66 2.23 -17.89 -5.77
CA LYS A 66 1.53 -17.68 -4.49
C LYS A 66 0.44 -16.64 -4.61
N VAL A 67 -0.56 -16.73 -3.74
CA VAL A 67 -1.47 -15.64 -3.41
C VAL A 67 -0.87 -14.87 -2.25
N VAL A 68 -0.74 -13.55 -2.40
CA VAL A 68 -0.07 -12.68 -1.43
C VAL A 68 -1.07 -11.68 -0.86
N VAL A 69 -1.00 -11.44 0.45
CA VAL A 69 -1.72 -10.33 1.11
C VAL A 69 -0.71 -9.24 1.46
N LEU A 70 -0.87 -8.06 0.85
CA LEU A 70 -0.16 -6.84 1.26
C LEU A 70 -0.85 -6.23 2.47
N ILE A 71 -0.06 -5.89 3.48
CA ILE A 71 -0.53 -5.22 4.70
C ILE A 71 -0.07 -3.77 4.66
N ASP A 72 -0.99 -2.83 4.86
CA ASP A 72 -0.72 -1.41 5.03
C ASP A 72 -1.52 -0.88 6.23
N ASP A 73 -1.17 0.27 6.78
CA ASP A 73 -1.97 0.90 7.84
C ASP A 73 -3.16 1.67 7.25
N VAL A 74 -2.90 2.57 6.29
CA VAL A 74 -3.89 3.45 5.68
C VAL A 74 -3.78 3.44 4.17
N ARG A 75 -4.85 3.02 3.50
CA ARG A 75 -4.98 3.16 2.05
C ARG A 75 -5.62 4.50 1.70
N THR A 76 -4.87 5.37 1.03
CA THR A 76 -5.41 6.58 0.41
C THR A 76 -5.89 6.29 -1.02
N THR A 77 -5.17 6.81 -2.03
CA THR A 77 -5.47 6.57 -3.46
C THR A 77 -5.10 5.17 -3.93
N GLY A 78 -4.41 4.38 -3.10
CA GLY A 78 -3.88 3.07 -3.46
C GLY A 78 -2.56 3.10 -4.24
N ALA A 79 -2.01 4.27 -4.56
CA ALA A 79 -0.80 4.39 -5.39
C ALA A 79 0.40 3.55 -4.88
N THR A 80 0.66 3.58 -3.57
CA THR A 80 1.72 2.79 -2.94
C THR A 80 1.49 1.28 -3.12
N VAL A 81 0.30 0.81 -2.76
CA VAL A 81 -0.08 -0.61 -2.85
C VAL A 81 -0.05 -1.09 -4.29
N GLU A 82 -0.55 -0.29 -5.24
CA GLU A 82 -0.54 -0.63 -6.66
C GLU A 82 0.89 -0.74 -7.22
N ALA A 83 1.80 0.13 -6.77
CA ALA A 83 3.22 0.02 -7.12
C ALA A 83 3.85 -1.27 -6.57
N CYS A 84 3.56 -1.64 -5.32
CA CYS A 84 3.99 -2.91 -4.73
C CYS A 84 3.40 -4.13 -5.45
N ALA A 85 2.10 -4.10 -5.75
CA ALA A 85 1.40 -5.17 -6.45
C ALA A 85 1.97 -5.42 -7.86
N ARG A 86 2.34 -4.36 -8.58
CA ARG A 86 3.03 -4.48 -9.87
C ARG A 86 4.37 -5.22 -9.76
N VAL A 87 5.15 -4.93 -8.72
CA VAL A 87 6.42 -5.63 -8.49
C VAL A 87 6.16 -7.12 -8.21
N LEU A 88 5.18 -7.44 -7.37
CA LEU A 88 4.81 -8.83 -7.06
C LEU A 88 4.34 -9.59 -8.31
N ALA A 89 3.45 -8.98 -9.10
CA ALA A 89 2.93 -9.57 -10.33
C ALA A 89 4.05 -9.85 -11.34
N ALA A 90 5.02 -8.93 -11.48
CA ALA A 90 6.19 -9.13 -12.35
C ALA A 90 7.07 -10.33 -11.94
N HIS A 91 6.95 -10.83 -10.70
CA HIS A 91 7.65 -12.00 -10.20
C HIS A 91 6.74 -13.24 -10.10
N GLY A 92 5.62 -13.25 -10.82
CA GLY A 92 4.77 -14.43 -10.98
C GLY A 92 3.89 -14.75 -9.78
N VAL A 93 3.62 -13.77 -8.90
CA VAL A 93 2.56 -13.89 -7.88
C VAL A 93 1.20 -14.05 -8.58
N LEU A 94 0.42 -15.03 -8.14
CA LEU A 94 -0.87 -15.39 -8.75
C LEU A 94 -1.95 -14.34 -8.50
N ALA A 95 -2.00 -13.81 -7.27
CA ALA A 95 -2.94 -12.77 -6.89
C ALA A 95 -2.40 -11.94 -5.73
N VAL A 96 -2.77 -10.66 -5.69
CA VAL A 96 -2.41 -9.73 -4.62
C VAL A 96 -3.69 -9.19 -3.98
N HIS A 97 -3.93 -9.54 -2.72
CA HIS A 97 -4.96 -8.94 -1.88
C HIS A 97 -4.33 -7.85 -1.01
N VAL A 98 -5.17 -6.94 -0.51
CA VAL A 98 -4.72 -5.80 0.28
C VAL A 98 -5.57 -5.73 1.54
N LEU A 99 -4.90 -5.71 2.69
CA LEU A 99 -5.52 -5.46 3.98
C LEU A 99 -4.96 -4.15 4.54
N CYS A 100 -5.86 -3.25 4.90
CA CYS A 100 -5.52 -1.99 5.57
C CYS A 100 -6.50 -1.70 6.69
N VAL A 101 -6.03 -1.05 7.75
CA VAL A 101 -6.86 -0.72 8.92
C VAL A 101 -7.85 0.39 8.57
N ALA A 102 -7.43 1.36 7.76
CA ALA A 102 -8.29 2.42 7.29
C ALA A 102 -8.14 2.67 5.79
N ARG A 103 -9.21 3.18 5.17
CA ARG A 103 -9.19 3.71 3.82
C ARG A 103 -9.73 5.13 3.80
N VAL A 104 -9.16 5.98 2.95
CA VAL A 104 -9.78 7.27 2.64
C VAL A 104 -10.89 7.03 1.62
N VAL A 105 -12.09 7.45 1.99
CA VAL A 105 -13.25 7.54 1.10
C VAL A 105 -13.28 8.98 0.58
N PRO A 106 -13.38 9.22 -0.75
CA PRO A 106 -13.65 10.57 -1.26
C PRO A 106 -14.91 11.09 -0.58
N GLY A 107 -14.87 12.31 -0.03
CA GLY A 107 -16.08 12.95 0.46
C GLY A 107 -17.06 13.15 -0.70
N GLU A 108 -18.34 12.92 -0.47
CA GLU A 108 -19.35 13.58 -1.29
C GLU A 108 -19.08 15.08 -1.18
N GLU A 109 -18.95 15.77 -2.31
CA GLU A 109 -19.09 17.23 -2.30
C GLU A 109 -20.52 17.47 -1.81
N GLU A 110 -20.69 17.81 -0.53
CA GLU A 110 -21.89 18.52 -0.10
C GLU A 110 -21.94 19.76 -0.98
N THR A 111 -22.74 19.67 -2.04
CA THR A 111 -23.10 20.82 -2.83
C THR A 111 -24.01 21.61 -1.91
N ILE A 112 -23.43 22.49 -1.10
CA ILE A 112 -24.20 23.46 -0.33
C ILE A 112 -25.01 24.21 -1.38
N SER A 113 -26.32 23.99 -1.37
CA SER A 113 -27.24 24.70 -2.23
C SER A 113 -27.04 26.20 -1.97
N PRO A 114 -27.05 27.07 -3.00
CA PRO A 114 -26.99 28.52 -2.80
C PRO A 114 -28.04 29.05 -1.80
N LEU A 115 -29.12 28.28 -1.55
CA LEU A 115 -30.15 28.59 -0.57
C LEU A 115 -29.71 28.42 0.89
N GLU A 116 -28.72 27.58 1.19
CA GLU A 116 -28.20 27.38 2.56
C GLU A 116 -27.16 28.43 2.97
N MET A 117 -26.69 29.26 2.03
CA MET A 117 -25.75 30.36 2.28
C MET A 117 -26.40 31.66 2.80
N LEU A 118 -27.73 31.73 2.84
CA LEU A 118 -28.49 32.93 3.23
C LEU A 118 -29.29 32.75 4.53
N ALA A 119 -28.99 31.72 5.34
CA ALA A 119 -29.58 31.50 6.65
C ALA A 119 -28.65 31.93 7.79
#